data_AF-A0A9X2HWK2-F1
#
_entry.id   AF-A0A9X2HWK2-F1
#
_cell.length_a   1.000
_cell.length_b   1.000
_cell.length_c   1.000
_cell.angle_alpha   90.00
_cell.angle_beta   90.00
_cell.angle_gamma   90.00
#
_symmetry.space_group_name_H-M   'P 1'
#
loop_
_entity.id
_entity.type
_entity.pdbx_description
1 polymer ?
#
loop_
_entity_poly.entity_id
_entity_poly.type
_entity_poly.pdbx_seq_one_letter_code
_entity_poly.pdbx_strand_id
1 'polypeptide(L)'
;MVSYQEIQIVDDWFEASGLNVEQVENYKNQYTDNQLLTMGRNGDIVAYQALISRRIHNAWTVGDFDYSRLSAEKLVEDREAFDRAYQEMLEAAAVSEAYRKETQGYMDEAIAAGSVYEISARARSALKEPSPEDSLEQRTETLQSLREAFAYFELYSLRGADGVYTVDSAKQRELQQFRDAYDLDEPLTAQDYAWIQNRAQTLYREYQRMRRNMGFGEFDNTMPPEVNEFLNGPFDR
;
A
#
# COMPACT_ATOMS: atom_id res chain seq x y z
N MET A 1 34.14 8.51 -5.50
CA MET A 1 33.66 8.64 -6.88
C MET A 1 32.91 7.36 -7.15
N VAL A 2 31.59 7.42 -7.28
CA VAL A 2 30.75 6.23 -7.47
C VAL A 2 31.03 5.67 -8.87
N SER A 3 31.29 4.39 -8.97
CA SER A 3 31.53 3.66 -10.21
C SER A 3 30.23 3.42 -10.97
N TYR A 4 30.31 3.28 -12.30
CA TYR A 4 29.16 2.92 -13.13
C TYR A 4 28.51 1.60 -12.68
N GLN A 5 29.31 0.67 -12.18
CA GLN A 5 28.83 -0.61 -11.68
C GLN A 5 27.99 -0.47 -10.39
N GLU A 6 28.40 0.39 -9.46
CA GLU A 6 27.63 0.68 -8.25
C GLU A 6 26.29 1.33 -8.58
N ILE A 7 26.25 2.26 -9.55
CA ILE A 7 25.00 2.88 -10.02
C ILE A 7 24.05 1.82 -10.58
N GLN A 8 24.54 0.92 -11.44
CA GLN A 8 23.73 -0.15 -12.03
C GLN A 8 23.15 -1.08 -10.95
N ILE A 9 23.94 -1.45 -9.93
CA ILE A 9 23.46 -2.29 -8.82
C ILE A 9 22.31 -1.61 -8.06
N VAL A 10 22.43 -0.29 -7.85
CA VAL A 10 21.37 0.49 -7.21
C VAL A 10 20.11 0.52 -8.08
N ASP A 11 20.23 0.86 -9.35
CA ASP A 11 19.08 0.94 -10.27
C ASP A 11 18.37 -0.41 -10.40
N ASP A 12 19.13 -1.50 -10.61
CA ASP A 12 18.59 -2.86 -10.75
C ASP A 12 17.83 -3.29 -9.49
N TRP A 13 18.37 -2.96 -8.30
CA TRP A 13 17.73 -3.30 -7.03
C TRP A 13 16.46 -2.46 -6.77
N PHE A 14 16.48 -1.17 -7.13
CA PHE A 14 15.29 -0.31 -7.04
C PHE A 14 14.18 -0.80 -7.96
N GLU A 15 14.51 -1.20 -9.20
CA GLU A 15 13.55 -1.79 -10.15
C GLU A 15 12.99 -3.10 -9.60
N ALA A 16 13.85 -4.02 -9.17
CA ALA A 16 13.45 -5.30 -8.59
C ALA A 16 12.64 -5.17 -7.28
N SER A 17 12.71 -4.03 -6.60
CA SER A 17 11.94 -3.74 -5.38
C SER A 17 10.67 -2.92 -5.63
N GLY A 18 10.46 -2.44 -6.86
CA GLY A 18 9.35 -1.58 -7.22
C GLY A 18 9.49 -0.15 -6.66
N LEU A 19 10.67 0.44 -6.72
CA LEU A 19 10.92 1.79 -6.21
C LEU A 19 11.18 2.82 -7.32
N ASN A 20 11.13 2.41 -8.59
CA ASN A 20 11.37 3.28 -9.75
C ASN A 20 10.08 3.96 -10.26
N VAL A 21 9.78 5.16 -9.76
CA VAL A 21 8.56 5.92 -10.11
C VAL A 21 8.53 6.34 -11.59
N GLU A 22 9.68 6.68 -12.17
CA GLU A 22 9.74 7.13 -13.58
C GLU A 22 9.35 5.99 -14.53
N GLN A 23 9.86 4.78 -14.29
CA GLN A 23 9.49 3.60 -15.08
C GLN A 23 7.99 3.28 -14.96
N VAL A 24 7.39 3.46 -13.79
CA VAL A 24 5.94 3.26 -13.60
C VAL A 24 5.13 4.19 -14.52
N GLU A 25 5.48 5.47 -14.62
CA GLU A 25 4.79 6.41 -15.51
C GLU A 25 5.00 6.07 -17.00
N ASN A 26 6.20 5.61 -17.36
CA ASN A 26 6.46 5.14 -18.73
C ASN A 26 5.59 3.91 -19.07
N TYR A 27 5.51 2.93 -18.17
CA TYR A 27 4.72 1.72 -18.35
C TYR A 27 3.24 2.01 -18.50
N LYS A 28 2.71 2.94 -17.68
CA LYS A 28 1.33 3.41 -17.80
C LYS A 28 1.06 3.89 -19.22
N ASN A 29 1.93 4.66 -19.84
CA ASN A 29 1.65 5.22 -21.16
C ASN A 29 1.86 4.24 -22.33
N GLN A 30 2.64 3.17 -22.14
CA GLN A 30 3.05 2.27 -23.22
C GLN A 30 2.23 0.99 -23.32
N TYR A 31 1.72 0.47 -22.20
CA TYR A 31 1.08 -0.84 -22.15
C TYR A 31 -0.41 -0.75 -21.80
N THR A 32 -1.20 -1.72 -22.27
CA THR A 32 -2.59 -1.92 -21.86
C THR A 32 -2.68 -2.64 -20.52
N ASP A 33 -3.81 -2.55 -19.82
CA ASP A 33 -4.03 -3.24 -18.53
C ASP A 33 -3.77 -4.75 -18.61
N ASN A 34 -4.17 -5.41 -19.71
CA ASN A 34 -3.92 -6.84 -19.92
C ASN A 34 -2.44 -7.15 -20.13
N GLN A 35 -1.70 -6.28 -20.82
CA GLN A 35 -0.25 -6.42 -20.97
C GLN A 35 0.45 -6.24 -19.63
N LEU A 36 0.09 -5.18 -18.89
CA LEU A 36 0.64 -4.90 -17.56
C LEU A 36 0.39 -6.06 -16.59
N LEU A 37 -0.84 -6.60 -16.55
CA LEU A 37 -1.16 -7.76 -15.73
C LEU A 37 -0.33 -8.99 -16.12
N THR A 38 -0.18 -9.24 -17.43
CA THR A 38 0.61 -10.37 -17.92
C THR A 38 2.07 -10.24 -17.54
N MET A 39 2.66 -9.04 -17.71
CA MET A 39 4.04 -8.75 -17.33
C MET A 39 4.23 -8.88 -15.81
N GLY A 40 3.31 -8.34 -15.01
CA GLY A 40 3.31 -8.48 -13.56
C GLY A 40 3.29 -9.94 -13.11
N ARG A 41 2.40 -10.76 -13.68
CA ARG A 41 2.35 -12.20 -13.37
C ARG A 41 3.60 -12.97 -13.76
N ASN A 42 4.39 -12.44 -14.67
CA ASN A 42 5.71 -12.96 -15.03
C ASN A 42 6.86 -12.38 -14.18
N GLY A 43 6.56 -11.52 -13.21
CA GLY A 43 7.51 -11.00 -12.22
C GLY A 43 7.89 -9.54 -12.39
N ASP A 44 7.33 -8.84 -13.39
CA ASP A 44 7.59 -7.42 -13.60
C ASP A 44 6.81 -6.57 -12.58
N ILE A 45 7.47 -6.19 -11.50
CA ILE A 45 6.85 -5.42 -10.40
C ILE A 45 6.43 -4.02 -10.86
N VAL A 46 7.19 -3.39 -11.76
CA VAL A 46 6.85 -2.07 -12.33
C VAL A 46 5.52 -2.16 -13.10
N ALA A 47 5.30 -3.25 -13.83
CA ALA A 47 4.02 -3.49 -14.51
C ALA A 47 2.84 -3.61 -13.54
N TYR A 48 3.00 -4.30 -12.41
CA TYR A 48 1.98 -4.33 -11.37
C TYR A 48 1.69 -2.94 -10.82
N GLN A 49 2.73 -2.15 -10.51
CA GLN A 49 2.56 -0.82 -9.96
C GLN A 49 1.87 0.14 -10.93
N ALA A 50 2.23 0.07 -12.21
CA ALA A 50 1.56 0.82 -13.28
C ALA A 50 0.08 0.44 -13.38
N LEU A 51 -0.25 -0.86 -13.30
CA LEU A 51 -1.62 -1.34 -13.29
C LEU A 51 -2.38 -0.86 -12.04
N ILE A 52 -1.83 -1.05 -10.85
CA ILE A 52 -2.43 -0.64 -9.57
C ILE A 52 -2.69 0.87 -9.57
N SER A 53 -1.70 1.69 -9.96
CA SER A 53 -1.83 3.15 -10.08
C SER A 53 -2.99 3.55 -11.00
N ARG A 54 -3.12 2.90 -12.16
CA ARG A 54 -4.24 3.13 -13.08
C ARG A 54 -5.58 2.71 -12.51
N ARG A 55 -5.65 1.56 -11.85
CA ARG A 55 -6.90 1.07 -11.24
C ARG A 55 -7.35 1.96 -10.09
N ILE A 56 -6.41 2.45 -9.26
CA ILE A 56 -6.70 3.46 -8.24
C ILE A 56 -7.21 4.72 -8.92
N HIS A 57 -6.50 5.29 -9.90
CA HIS A 57 -6.97 6.49 -10.59
C HIS A 57 -8.39 6.32 -11.15
N ASN A 58 -8.66 5.20 -11.82
CA ASN A 58 -9.98 4.88 -12.36
C ASN A 58 -11.05 4.74 -11.27
N ALA A 59 -10.72 4.12 -10.13
CA ALA A 59 -11.64 3.98 -9.01
C ALA A 59 -12.04 5.34 -8.42
N TRP A 60 -11.13 6.32 -8.45
CA TRP A 60 -11.38 7.69 -8.02
C TRP A 60 -12.18 8.46 -9.07
N THR A 61 -11.86 8.36 -10.36
CA THR A 61 -12.60 9.06 -11.42
C THR A 61 -14.01 8.51 -11.62
N VAL A 62 -14.20 7.19 -11.49
CA VAL A 62 -15.53 6.57 -11.58
C VAL A 62 -16.35 6.82 -10.32
N GLY A 63 -15.67 7.00 -9.17
CA GLY A 63 -16.29 7.40 -7.91
C GLY A 63 -16.61 8.89 -7.79
N ASP A 64 -16.20 9.73 -8.74
CA ASP A 64 -16.41 11.17 -8.74
C ASP A 64 -17.85 11.52 -9.16
N PHE A 65 -18.81 11.02 -8.39
CA PHE A 65 -20.21 11.35 -8.55
C PHE A 65 -20.44 12.79 -8.09
N ASP A 66 -21.06 13.62 -8.94
CA ASP A 66 -21.42 14.99 -8.58
C ASP A 66 -22.56 14.99 -7.55
N TYR A 67 -22.20 14.98 -6.27
CA TYR A 67 -23.13 15.01 -5.14
C TYR A 67 -24.03 16.27 -5.12
N SER A 68 -23.69 17.34 -5.85
CA SER A 68 -24.58 18.50 -5.98
C SER A 68 -25.91 18.14 -6.69
N ARG A 69 -25.94 17.02 -7.44
CA ARG A 69 -27.15 16.46 -8.05
C ARG A 69 -28.14 15.88 -7.04
N LEU A 70 -27.70 15.62 -5.80
CA LEU A 70 -28.54 15.16 -4.68
C LEU A 70 -28.90 16.29 -3.70
N SER A 71 -28.68 17.56 -4.08
CA SER A 71 -28.93 18.70 -3.20
C SER A 71 -30.41 18.90 -2.84
N ALA A 72 -30.65 19.32 -1.59
CA ALA A 72 -31.98 19.55 -1.01
C ALA A 72 -32.88 20.48 -1.82
N GLU A 73 -32.31 21.41 -2.59
CA GLU A 73 -33.07 22.33 -3.44
C GLU A 73 -33.62 21.66 -4.71
N LYS A 74 -32.89 20.70 -5.30
CA LYS A 74 -33.41 19.88 -6.42
C LYS A 74 -34.35 18.75 -5.97
N LEU A 75 -34.27 18.38 -4.69
CA LEU A 75 -35.06 17.30 -4.06
C LEU A 75 -36.56 17.61 -3.92
N VAL A 76 -36.96 18.89 -3.93
CA VAL A 76 -38.36 19.30 -3.68
C VAL A 76 -39.22 19.29 -4.95
N GLU A 77 -38.61 19.34 -6.14
CA GLU A 77 -39.33 19.62 -7.39
C GLU A 77 -39.53 18.40 -8.31
N ASP A 78 -38.68 17.35 -8.23
CA ASP A 78 -38.79 16.16 -9.09
C ASP A 78 -38.28 14.89 -8.40
N ARG A 79 -39.22 14.09 -7.89
CA ARG A 79 -38.93 12.82 -7.21
C ARG A 79 -38.33 11.76 -8.15
N GLU A 80 -38.74 11.72 -9.41
CA GLU A 80 -38.19 10.76 -10.37
C GLU A 80 -36.74 11.09 -10.74
N ALA A 81 -36.40 12.38 -10.82
CA ALA A 81 -35.02 12.80 -11.01
C ALA A 81 -34.13 12.43 -9.82
N PHE A 82 -34.63 12.53 -8.59
CA PHE A 82 -33.92 12.05 -7.41
C PHE A 82 -33.68 10.56 -7.46
N ASP A 83 -34.72 9.75 -7.70
CA ASP A 83 -34.61 8.31 -7.72
C ASP A 83 -33.58 7.86 -8.77
N ARG A 84 -33.55 8.50 -9.96
CA ARG A 84 -32.51 8.25 -10.97
C ARG A 84 -31.10 8.63 -10.48
N ALA A 85 -30.91 9.83 -9.93
CA ALA A 85 -29.61 10.27 -9.43
C ALA A 85 -29.09 9.40 -8.27
N TYR A 86 -30.00 8.93 -7.42
CA TYR A 86 -29.66 8.02 -6.33
C TYR A 86 -29.26 6.63 -6.83
N GLN A 87 -29.96 6.08 -7.84
CA GLN A 87 -29.53 4.83 -8.48
C GLN A 87 -28.17 4.98 -9.17
N GLU A 88 -27.94 6.08 -9.90
CA GLU A 88 -26.63 6.39 -10.52
C GLU A 88 -25.51 6.44 -9.46
N MET A 89 -25.76 7.04 -8.28
CA MET A 89 -24.82 7.07 -7.16
C MET A 89 -24.53 5.67 -6.62
N LEU A 90 -25.56 4.83 -6.44
CA LEU A 90 -25.39 3.45 -5.97
C LEU A 90 -24.60 2.60 -6.97
N GLU A 91 -24.87 2.76 -8.27
CA GLU A 91 -24.13 2.08 -9.34
C GLU A 91 -22.67 2.53 -9.37
N ALA A 92 -22.39 3.83 -9.28
CA ALA A 92 -21.03 4.37 -9.21
C ALA A 92 -20.26 3.85 -7.98
N ALA A 93 -20.93 3.78 -6.82
CA ALA A 93 -20.35 3.21 -5.60
C ALA A 93 -20.04 1.71 -5.75
N ALA A 94 -20.94 0.93 -6.34
CA ALA A 94 -20.75 -0.50 -6.58
C ALA A 94 -19.58 -0.76 -7.55
N VAL A 95 -19.46 0.04 -8.61
CA VAL A 95 -18.35 -0.04 -9.55
C VAL A 95 -17.03 0.34 -8.86
N SER A 96 -16.99 1.42 -8.07
CA SER A 96 -15.81 1.81 -7.29
C SER A 96 -15.37 0.69 -6.32
N GLU A 97 -16.31 0.05 -5.64
CA GLU A 97 -16.01 -1.07 -4.73
C GLU A 97 -15.44 -2.29 -5.47
N ALA A 98 -16.00 -2.63 -6.63
CA ALA A 98 -15.45 -3.69 -7.49
C ALA A 98 -14.01 -3.38 -7.91
N TYR A 99 -13.73 -2.14 -8.33
CA TYR A 99 -12.38 -1.69 -8.66
C TYR A 99 -11.44 -1.77 -7.45
N ARG A 100 -11.87 -1.36 -6.26
CA ARG A 100 -11.05 -1.46 -5.04
C ARG A 100 -10.69 -2.91 -4.74
N LYS A 101 -11.67 -3.82 -4.76
CA LYS A 101 -11.43 -5.25 -4.49
C LYS A 101 -10.48 -5.88 -5.52
N GLU A 102 -10.66 -5.56 -6.79
CA GLU A 102 -9.75 -6.02 -7.85
C GLU A 102 -8.33 -5.46 -7.64
N THR A 103 -8.22 -4.16 -7.33
CA THR A 103 -6.95 -3.49 -7.05
C THR A 103 -6.22 -4.12 -5.87
N GLN A 104 -6.94 -4.45 -4.79
CA GLN A 104 -6.38 -5.16 -3.64
C GLN A 104 -5.79 -6.51 -4.06
N GLY A 105 -6.48 -7.27 -4.93
CA GLY A 105 -5.94 -8.50 -5.49
C GLY A 105 -4.61 -8.29 -6.22
N TYR A 106 -4.51 -7.23 -7.03
CA TYR A 106 -3.25 -6.87 -7.71
C TYR A 106 -2.16 -6.42 -6.74
N MET A 107 -2.49 -5.69 -5.69
CA MET A 107 -1.53 -5.34 -4.63
C MET A 107 -0.97 -6.59 -3.95
N ASP A 108 -1.81 -7.60 -3.68
CA ASP A 108 -1.37 -8.86 -3.08
C ASP A 108 -0.48 -9.67 -4.04
N GLU A 109 -0.83 -9.72 -5.33
CA GLU A 109 0.02 -10.32 -6.37
C GLU A 109 1.37 -9.58 -6.46
N ALA A 110 1.39 -8.24 -6.38
CA ALA A 110 2.60 -7.44 -6.41
C ALA A 110 3.50 -7.63 -5.18
N ILE A 111 2.90 -7.71 -3.98
CA ILE A 111 3.63 -8.04 -2.75
C ILE A 111 4.28 -9.42 -2.90
N ALA A 112 3.53 -10.42 -3.38
CA ALA A 112 4.04 -11.76 -3.64
C ALA A 112 5.16 -11.77 -4.70
N ALA A 113 5.06 -10.93 -5.74
CA ALA A 113 6.06 -10.77 -6.78
C ALA A 113 7.37 -10.15 -6.28
N GLY A 114 7.35 -9.42 -5.17
CA GLY A 114 8.57 -8.85 -4.59
C GLY A 114 8.46 -7.38 -4.21
N SER A 115 7.33 -6.73 -4.51
CA SER A 115 7.17 -5.28 -4.31
C SER A 115 7.28 -4.90 -2.84
N VAL A 116 8.29 -4.08 -2.55
CA VAL A 116 8.48 -3.40 -1.26
C VAL A 116 7.44 -2.30 -1.16
N TYR A 117 7.32 -1.45 -2.18
CA TYR A 117 6.40 -0.32 -2.20
C TYR A 117 4.95 -0.69 -1.86
N GLU A 118 4.46 -1.83 -2.37
CA GLU A 118 3.08 -2.26 -2.11
C GLU A 118 2.87 -2.75 -0.66
N ILE A 119 3.91 -3.25 0.03
CA ILE A 119 3.85 -3.51 1.47
C ILE A 119 3.62 -2.19 2.22
N SER A 120 4.38 -1.15 1.89
CA SER A 120 4.18 0.18 2.47
C SER A 120 2.81 0.76 2.15
N ALA A 121 2.32 0.58 0.93
CA ALA A 121 0.99 1.03 0.54
C ALA A 121 -0.09 0.31 1.37
N ARG A 122 0.04 -1.01 1.58
CA ARG A 122 -0.84 -1.78 2.46
C ARG A 122 -0.78 -1.31 3.91
N ALA A 123 0.42 -1.13 4.46
CA ALA A 123 0.60 -0.63 5.82
C ALA A 123 -0.12 0.71 6.02
N ARG A 124 0.06 1.67 5.10
CA ARG A 124 -0.62 2.97 5.17
C ARG A 124 -2.13 2.85 4.99
N SER A 125 -2.60 2.00 4.08
CA SER A 125 -4.05 1.79 3.86
C SER A 125 -4.75 1.14 5.05
N ALA A 126 -4.01 0.39 5.86
CA ALA A 126 -4.53 -0.26 7.07
C ALA A 126 -4.67 0.72 8.23
N LEU A 127 -3.95 1.86 8.22
CA LEU A 127 -3.99 2.85 9.29
C LEU A 127 -5.27 3.67 9.24
N LYS A 128 -5.96 3.74 10.39
CA LYS A 128 -6.97 4.76 10.67
C LYS A 128 -6.30 5.88 11.48
N GLU A 129 -6.61 7.13 11.14
CA GLU A 129 -6.14 8.29 11.89
C GLU A 129 -6.82 8.34 13.27
N PRO A 130 -6.06 8.46 14.38
CA PRO A 130 -6.65 8.52 15.71
C PRO A 130 -7.26 9.90 15.98
N SER A 131 -8.41 9.93 16.66
CA SER A 131 -9.07 11.18 17.08
C SER A 131 -9.28 11.24 18.59
N PRO A 132 -9.00 12.37 19.27
CA PRO A 132 -9.33 12.52 20.69
C PRO A 132 -10.81 12.27 21.02
N GLU A 133 -11.69 12.49 20.04
CA GLU A 133 -13.13 12.33 20.15
C GLU A 133 -13.62 10.88 19.93
N ASP A 134 -12.73 9.95 19.56
CA ASP A 134 -13.10 8.56 19.33
C ASP A 134 -13.70 7.94 20.59
N SER A 135 -14.87 7.31 20.43
CA SER A 135 -15.47 6.43 21.42
C SER A 135 -14.56 5.24 21.75
N LEU A 136 -14.82 4.55 22.86
CA LEU A 136 -14.01 3.39 23.26
C LEU A 136 -13.94 2.30 22.17
N GLU A 137 -15.04 2.08 21.45
CA GLU A 137 -15.11 1.14 20.33
C GLU A 137 -14.24 1.61 19.16
N GLN A 138 -14.38 2.87 18.74
CA GLN A 138 -13.55 3.46 17.68
C GLN A 138 -12.07 3.41 18.04
N ARG A 139 -11.68 3.75 19.28
CA ARG A 139 -10.29 3.65 19.75
C ARG A 139 -9.75 2.23 19.62
N THR A 140 -10.56 1.23 19.97
CA THR A 140 -10.19 -0.20 19.88
C THR A 140 -9.93 -0.59 18.42
N GLU A 141 -10.80 -0.17 17.50
CA GLU A 141 -10.62 -0.40 16.07
C GLU A 141 -9.39 0.32 15.51
N THR A 142 -9.19 1.59 15.89
CA THR A 142 -8.06 2.39 15.44
C THR A 142 -6.73 1.82 15.94
N LEU A 143 -6.68 1.30 17.18
CA LEU A 143 -5.52 0.55 17.69
C LEU A 143 -5.33 -0.80 16.97
N GLN A 144 -6.40 -1.50 16.59
CA GLN A 144 -6.29 -2.69 15.73
C GLN A 144 -5.69 -2.34 14.35
N SER A 145 -6.07 -1.19 13.79
CA SER A 145 -5.55 -0.68 12.52
C SER A 145 -4.04 -0.40 12.60
N LEU A 146 -3.57 0.19 13.71
CA LEU A 146 -2.15 0.42 14.00
C LEU A 146 -1.37 -0.90 14.07
N ARG A 147 -1.91 -1.91 14.76
CA ARG A 147 -1.29 -3.23 14.85
C ARG A 147 -1.18 -3.92 13.49
N GLU A 148 -2.22 -3.87 12.66
CA GLU A 148 -2.18 -4.45 11.32
C GLU A 148 -1.14 -3.74 10.44
N ALA A 149 -1.09 -2.41 10.47
CA ALA A 149 -0.08 -1.64 9.75
C ALA A 149 1.35 -2.00 10.19
N PHE A 150 1.57 -2.17 11.49
CA PHE A 150 2.87 -2.56 12.03
C PHE A 150 3.24 -3.99 11.63
N ALA A 151 2.27 -4.89 11.50
CA ALA A 151 2.54 -6.24 10.98
C ALA A 151 3.01 -6.22 9.52
N TYR A 152 2.48 -5.31 8.68
CA TYR A 152 3.03 -5.08 7.34
C TYR A 152 4.43 -4.45 7.39
N PHE A 153 4.71 -3.57 8.35
CA PHE A 153 6.07 -3.06 8.50
C PHE A 153 7.07 -4.13 8.95
N GLU A 154 6.68 -5.04 9.85
CA GLU A 154 7.52 -6.21 10.22
C GLU A 154 7.72 -7.18 9.04
N LEU A 155 6.76 -7.26 8.12
CA LEU A 155 6.90 -8.07 6.90
C LEU A 155 8.09 -7.62 6.03
N TYR A 156 8.48 -6.33 6.06
CA TYR A 156 9.69 -5.86 5.38
C TYR A 156 10.94 -6.62 5.85
N SER A 157 11.13 -6.64 7.17
CA SER A 157 12.28 -7.27 7.80
C SER A 157 12.34 -8.76 7.52
N LEU A 158 11.19 -9.45 7.59
CA LEU A 158 11.11 -10.87 7.29
C LEU A 158 11.51 -11.22 5.85
N ARG A 159 11.48 -10.25 4.94
CA ARG A 159 11.86 -10.44 3.54
C ARG A 159 13.29 -10.00 3.21
N GLY A 160 14.04 -9.51 4.21
CA GLY A 160 15.41 -8.99 4.01
C GLY A 160 15.46 -7.52 3.57
N ALA A 161 14.33 -6.82 3.54
CA ALA A 161 14.28 -5.40 3.18
C ALA A 161 14.60 -4.48 4.38
N ASP A 162 15.41 -4.96 5.32
CA ASP A 162 15.88 -4.18 6.46
C ASP A 162 16.74 -3.02 5.98
N GLY A 163 16.27 -1.79 6.19
CA GLY A 163 16.94 -0.56 5.73
C GLY A 163 16.31 0.08 4.50
N VAL A 164 15.36 -0.59 3.84
CA VAL A 164 14.55 0.02 2.78
C VAL A 164 13.49 0.90 3.44
N TYR A 165 13.56 2.21 3.22
CA TYR A 165 12.80 3.21 3.98
C TYR A 165 13.15 3.28 5.46
N THR A 166 12.92 4.46 6.04
CA THR A 166 12.95 4.67 7.48
C THR A 166 11.69 4.06 8.12
N VAL A 167 11.51 2.74 8.01
CA VAL A 167 10.36 2.02 8.61
C VAL A 167 10.24 2.35 10.09
N ASP A 168 11.36 2.43 10.80
CA ASP A 168 11.39 2.85 12.20
C ASP A 168 10.89 4.28 12.37
N SER A 169 11.32 5.24 11.55
CA SER A 169 10.82 6.61 11.64
C SER A 169 9.33 6.70 11.29
N ALA A 170 8.84 5.89 10.35
CA ALA A 170 7.42 5.80 10.05
C ALA A 170 6.65 5.27 11.27
N LYS A 171 7.08 4.13 11.84
CA LYS A 171 6.49 3.57 13.08
C LYS A 171 6.49 4.59 14.22
N GLN A 172 7.60 5.28 14.44
CA GLN A 172 7.70 6.28 15.52
C GLN A 172 6.74 7.46 15.31
N ARG A 173 6.60 7.93 14.07
CA ARG A 173 5.63 8.99 13.75
C ARG A 173 4.19 8.53 14.03
N GLU A 174 3.82 7.32 13.61
CA GLU A 174 2.47 6.80 13.86
C GLU A 174 2.23 6.61 15.37
N LEU A 175 3.21 6.07 16.11
CA LEU A 175 3.11 5.97 17.57
C LEU A 175 2.90 7.34 18.21
N GLN A 176 3.63 8.36 17.77
CA GLN A 176 3.49 9.71 18.32
C GLN A 176 2.07 10.26 18.11
N GLN A 177 1.49 10.08 16.93
CA GLN A 177 0.11 10.51 16.67
C GLN A 177 -0.89 9.86 17.63
N PHE A 178 -0.72 8.57 17.91
CA PHE A 178 -1.59 7.85 18.85
C PHE A 178 -1.37 8.29 20.31
N ARG A 179 -0.13 8.57 20.70
CA ARG A 179 0.19 9.15 22.02
C ARG A 179 -0.55 10.47 22.21
N ASP A 180 -0.44 11.35 21.23
CA ASP A 180 -1.02 12.69 21.27
C ASP A 180 -2.55 12.64 21.24
N ALA A 181 -3.15 11.82 20.39
CA ALA A 181 -4.60 11.75 20.23
C ALA A 181 -5.32 11.12 21.43
N TYR A 182 -4.71 10.12 22.08
CA TYR A 182 -5.36 9.36 23.15
C TYR A 182 -4.79 9.62 24.55
N ASP A 183 -3.81 10.52 24.69
CA ASP A 183 -3.12 10.82 25.94
C ASP A 183 -2.50 9.57 26.57
N LEU A 184 -1.71 8.85 25.75
CA LEU A 184 -1.04 7.60 26.13
C LEU A 184 0.47 7.80 26.16
N ASP A 185 1.14 7.26 27.17
CA ASP A 185 2.61 7.17 27.17
C ASP A 185 3.11 6.15 26.14
N GLU A 186 2.44 4.99 26.09
CA GLU A 186 2.76 3.90 25.16
C GLU A 186 1.47 3.36 24.53
N PRO A 187 1.27 3.54 23.21
CA PRO A 187 0.06 3.09 22.52
C PRO A 187 -0.07 1.57 22.40
N LEU A 188 1.04 0.83 22.42
CA LEU A 188 1.08 -0.61 22.19
C LEU A 188 1.69 -1.37 23.38
N THR A 189 1.00 -2.40 23.84
CA THR A 189 1.49 -3.25 24.93
C THR A 189 2.42 -4.35 24.43
N ALA A 190 3.10 -5.05 25.35
CA ALA A 190 3.88 -6.24 25.00
C ALA A 190 3.04 -7.33 24.30
N GLN A 191 1.76 -7.45 24.65
CA GLN A 191 0.85 -8.38 23.98
C GLN A 191 0.57 -7.95 22.53
N ASP A 192 0.48 -6.65 22.26
CA ASP A 192 0.29 -6.12 20.92
C ASP A 192 1.51 -6.38 20.05
N TYR A 193 2.73 -6.18 20.57
CA TYR A 193 3.96 -6.53 19.86
C TYR A 193 4.05 -8.02 19.54
N ALA A 194 3.67 -8.89 20.48
CA ALA A 194 3.60 -10.34 20.22
C ALA A 194 2.55 -10.68 19.14
N TRP A 195 1.41 -9.98 19.14
CA TRP A 195 0.40 -10.14 18.09
C TRP A 195 0.93 -9.69 16.73
N ILE A 196 1.58 -8.52 16.66
CA ILE A 196 2.17 -7.94 15.45
C ILE A 196 3.17 -8.92 14.82
N GLN A 197 4.07 -9.49 15.62
CA GLN A 197 5.05 -10.47 15.14
C GLN A 197 4.39 -11.73 14.58
N ASN A 198 3.39 -12.28 15.27
CA ASN A 198 2.66 -13.45 14.80
C ASN A 198 1.87 -13.16 13.52
N ARG A 199 1.29 -11.96 13.41
CA ARG A 199 0.58 -11.51 12.22
C ARG A 199 1.54 -11.34 11.05
N ALA A 200 2.70 -10.73 11.25
CA ALA A 200 3.74 -10.57 10.23
C ALA A 200 4.23 -11.93 9.68
N GLN A 201 4.46 -12.92 10.56
CA GLN A 201 4.80 -14.29 10.16
C GLN A 201 3.68 -14.97 9.35
N THR A 202 2.43 -14.63 9.65
CA THR A 202 1.27 -15.14 8.89
C THR A 202 1.23 -14.52 7.50
N LEU A 203 1.36 -13.19 7.40
CA LEU A 203 1.47 -12.47 6.13
C LEU A 203 2.64 -12.98 5.29
N TYR A 204 3.82 -13.19 5.91
CA TYR A 204 4.98 -13.75 5.22
C TYR A 204 4.67 -15.11 4.60
N ARG A 205 4.09 -16.04 5.36
CA ARG A 205 3.71 -17.38 4.84
C ARG A 205 2.66 -17.30 3.74
N GLU A 206 1.69 -16.40 3.87
CA GLU A 206 0.64 -16.18 2.87
C GLU A 206 1.25 -15.70 1.55
N TYR A 207 2.03 -14.63 1.58
CA TYR A 207 2.66 -14.08 0.39
C TYR A 207 3.76 -14.99 -0.18
N GLN A 208 4.52 -15.70 0.64
CA GLN A 208 5.50 -16.68 0.17
C GLN A 208 4.83 -17.86 -0.54
N ARG A 209 3.66 -18.29 -0.07
CA ARG A 209 2.86 -19.31 -0.77
C ARG A 209 2.35 -18.78 -2.11
N MET A 210 1.83 -17.54 -2.15
CA MET A 210 1.41 -16.91 -3.40
C MET A 210 2.57 -16.79 -4.39
N ARG A 211 3.73 -16.32 -3.92
CA ARG A 211 4.97 -16.21 -4.69
C ARG A 211 5.37 -17.54 -5.35
N ARG A 212 5.35 -18.63 -4.60
CA ARG A 212 5.62 -19.99 -5.14
C ARG A 212 4.59 -20.43 -6.15
N ASN A 213 3.30 -20.11 -5.94
CA ASN A 213 2.24 -20.42 -6.91
C ASN A 213 2.42 -19.65 -8.23
N MET A 214 3.08 -18.49 -8.19
CA MET A 214 3.46 -17.72 -9.38
C MET A 214 4.75 -18.24 -10.04
N GLY A 215 5.40 -19.26 -9.47
CA GLY A 215 6.63 -19.86 -10.02
C GLY A 215 7.92 -19.19 -9.56
N PHE A 216 7.86 -18.24 -8.62
CA PHE A 216 9.06 -17.61 -8.06
C PHE A 216 9.62 -18.40 -6.87
N GLY A 217 10.89 -18.14 -6.55
CA GLY A 217 11.59 -18.74 -5.40
C GLY A 217 11.18 -18.15 -4.04
N GLU A 218 12.05 -18.28 -3.05
CA GLU A 218 11.86 -17.59 -1.76
C GLU A 218 11.96 -16.06 -1.94
N PHE A 219 11.44 -15.31 -0.96
CA PHE A 219 11.76 -13.90 -0.85
C PHE A 219 13.25 -13.73 -0.54
N ASP A 220 13.87 -12.81 -1.26
CA ASP A 220 15.20 -12.29 -0.96
C ASP A 220 15.24 -10.84 -1.42
N ASN A 221 14.85 -9.94 -0.52
CA ASN A 221 14.95 -8.49 -0.71
C ASN A 221 16.19 -7.93 -0.01
N THR A 222 17.19 -8.78 0.30
CA THR A 222 18.42 -8.38 0.98
C THR A 222 19.06 -7.23 0.22
N MET A 223 19.26 -6.11 0.90
CA MET A 223 19.86 -4.92 0.33
C MET A 223 21.36 -5.16 0.07
N PRO A 224 21.86 -4.99 -1.18
CA PRO A 224 23.28 -5.03 -1.45
C PRO A 224 24.03 -3.92 -0.70
N PRO A 225 25.30 -4.13 -0.30
CA PRO A 225 26.09 -3.11 0.39
C PRO A 225 26.14 -1.77 -0.34
N GLU A 226 26.22 -1.79 -1.67
CA GLU A 226 26.25 -0.60 -2.53
C GLU A 226 24.96 0.22 -2.40
N VAL A 227 23.81 -0.47 -2.31
CA VAL A 227 22.51 0.17 -2.08
C VAL A 227 22.42 0.75 -0.68
N ASN A 228 22.92 0.02 0.31
CA ASN A 228 22.95 0.51 1.69
C ASN A 228 23.86 1.74 1.83
N GLU A 229 25.03 1.75 1.19
CA GLU A 229 25.92 2.90 1.15
C GLU A 229 25.28 4.08 0.42
N PHE A 230 24.55 3.84 -0.67
CA PHE A 230 23.82 4.90 -1.37
C PHE A 230 22.72 5.54 -0.49
N LEU A 231 21.94 4.73 0.22
CA LEU A 231 20.81 5.21 1.04
C LEU A 231 21.23 5.80 2.39
N ASN A 232 22.25 5.21 3.02
CA ASN A 232 22.64 5.49 4.41
C ASN A 232 24.07 6.05 4.54
N GLY A 233 24.82 6.11 3.45
CA GLY A 233 26.16 6.68 3.44
C GLY A 233 26.17 8.21 3.63
N PRO A 234 27.36 8.77 3.88
CA PRO A 234 27.55 10.20 4.20
C PRO A 234 27.45 11.12 2.97
N PHE A 235 26.69 10.75 1.95
CA PHE A 235 26.37 11.68 0.86
C PHE A 235 25.54 12.82 1.48
N ASP A 236 26.18 13.97 1.68
CA ASP A 236 25.69 15.18 2.35
C ASP A 236 24.15 15.29 2.38
N ARG A 237 23.56 15.01 3.56
CA ARG A 237 22.19 15.40 3.91
C ARG A 237 22.18 16.84 4.41
#